data_AF-A0A7R9VYY2-F1
#
_entry.id   AF-A0A7R9VYY2-F1
#
_cell.length_a   1.000
_cell.length_b   1.000
_cell.length_c   1.000
_cell.angle_alpha   90.00
_cell.angle_beta   90.00
_cell.angle_gamma   90.00
#
_symmetry.space_group_name_H-M   'P 1'
#
loop_
_entity.id
_entity.type
_entity.pdbx_description
1 polymer ?
#
loop_
_entity_poly.entity_id
_entity_poly.type
_entity_poly.pdbx_seq_one_letter_code
_entity_poly.pdbx_strand_id
1 'polypeptide(L)'
;RLIAISFRGTCVPKDLVTDASIVQDAWVEGEDVKDDDVAKVHAGFRNSLNSIVRRLKELVLAAVAPGEDLSEYDVIVTGHSLGAALATLFTADIAEYGMDAGRSLPQLEPSEPWWNSLASAFGGNKQAGIFSAPPPPPRPKSLKMYNFGSPRVGNDA
;
A
#
# COMPACT_ATOMS: atom_id res chain seq x y z
N ARG A 1 7.85 18.57 -3.22
CA ARG A 1 7.45 18.52 -1.79
C ARG A 1 7.66 17.11 -1.29
N LEU A 2 7.77 16.83 0.00
CA LEU A 2 8.09 15.49 0.49
C LEU A 2 7.02 14.95 1.45
N ILE A 3 6.48 13.76 1.16
CA ILE A 3 5.72 12.94 2.10
C ILE A 3 6.61 11.75 2.48
N ALA A 4 6.87 11.60 3.79
CA ALA A 4 7.65 10.48 4.31
C ALA A 4 6.73 9.52 5.08
N ILE A 5 6.77 8.25 4.72
CA ILE A 5 5.98 7.17 5.29
C ILE A 5 6.94 6.19 5.95
N SER A 6 6.82 6.02 7.26
CA SER A 6 7.71 5.15 8.03
C SER A 6 6.93 4.06 8.72
N PHE A 7 7.29 2.81 8.43
CA PHE A 7 6.75 1.63 9.11
C PHE A 7 7.67 1.21 10.25
N ARG A 8 7.10 1.06 11.44
CA ARG A 8 7.84 0.56 12.61
C ARG A 8 8.04 -0.96 12.50
N GLY A 9 9.22 -1.42 12.89
CA GLY A 9 9.46 -2.85 13.13
C GLY A 9 8.91 -3.33 14.47
N THR A 10 9.14 -4.61 14.77
CA THR A 10 8.91 -5.16 16.11
C THR A 10 10.13 -4.94 17.01
N CYS A 11 9.91 -4.81 18.31
CA CYS A 11 10.98 -4.74 19.31
C CYS A 11 11.49 -6.12 19.73
N VAL A 12 10.84 -7.21 19.30
CA VAL A 12 11.23 -8.60 19.60
C VAL A 12 11.55 -9.34 18.29
N PRO A 13 12.77 -9.20 17.77
CA PRO A 13 13.13 -9.74 16.45
C PRO A 13 13.30 -11.26 16.41
N LYS A 14 13.56 -11.93 17.55
CA LYS A 14 13.80 -13.39 17.59
C LYS A 14 12.55 -14.21 17.30
N ASP A 15 11.44 -13.90 17.98
CA ASP A 15 10.19 -14.65 17.82
C ASP A 15 9.61 -14.46 16.42
N LEU A 16 9.80 -13.30 15.79
CA LEU A 16 9.28 -13.04 14.46
C LEU A 16 9.95 -13.90 13.37
N VAL A 17 11.26 -14.16 13.44
CA VAL A 17 11.92 -14.96 12.39
C VAL A 17 11.50 -16.43 12.48
N THR A 18 11.12 -16.90 13.67
CA THR A 18 10.65 -18.27 13.90
C THR A 18 9.13 -18.43 13.76
N ASP A 19 8.35 -17.41 14.11
CA ASP A 19 6.88 -17.39 14.09
C ASP A 19 6.30 -16.71 12.83
N ALA A 20 7.15 -16.09 12.01
CA ALA A 20 6.84 -15.74 10.63
C ALA A 20 6.47 -17.03 9.92
N SER A 21 5.20 -17.39 10.00
CA SER A 21 4.63 -18.56 9.40
C SER A 21 5.02 -18.55 7.93
N ILE A 22 5.85 -19.51 7.52
CA ILE A 22 6.39 -19.74 6.16
C ILE A 22 5.29 -19.79 5.07
N VAL A 23 4.02 -19.74 5.47
CA VAL A 23 2.85 -19.57 4.63
C VAL A 23 2.96 -18.27 3.82
N GLN A 24 2.99 -18.45 2.50
CA GLN A 24 2.88 -17.37 1.55
C GLN A 24 1.45 -17.34 0.99
N ASP A 25 0.93 -16.14 0.79
CA ASP A 25 -0.33 -15.89 0.09
C ASP A 25 -0.04 -15.17 -1.23
N ALA A 26 -0.97 -15.24 -2.18
CA ALA A 26 -0.87 -14.45 -3.40
C ALA A 26 -0.80 -12.95 -3.08
N TRP A 27 0.04 -12.23 -3.82
CA TRP A 27 0.15 -10.79 -3.71
C TRP A 27 -1.20 -10.12 -4.05
N VAL A 28 -1.75 -10.47 -5.21
CA VAL A 28 -3.09 -10.07 -5.61
C VAL A 28 -4.10 -11.08 -5.06
N GLU A 29 -5.05 -10.58 -4.27
CA GLU A 29 -6.10 -11.42 -3.71
C GLU A 29 -6.99 -12.01 -4.81
N GLY A 30 -7.15 -13.33 -4.78
CA GLY A 30 -7.92 -14.09 -5.78
C GLY A 30 -7.07 -14.84 -6.81
N GLU A 31 -5.76 -14.59 -6.88
CA GLU A 31 -4.85 -15.40 -7.71
C GLU A 31 -4.58 -16.78 -7.09
N ASP A 32 -4.24 -17.76 -7.93
CA ASP A 32 -3.96 -19.13 -7.48
C ASP A 32 -2.55 -19.20 -6.87
N VAL A 33 -2.50 -19.39 -5.55
CA VAL A 33 -1.25 -19.53 -4.78
C VAL A 33 -0.42 -20.75 -5.20
N LYS A 34 -1.01 -21.73 -5.91
CA LYS A 34 -0.28 -22.90 -6.42
C LYS A 34 0.47 -22.64 -7.72
N ASP A 35 0.17 -21.56 -8.41
CA ASP A 35 0.90 -21.16 -9.61
C ASP A 35 2.27 -20.60 -9.22
N ASP A 36 3.34 -21.11 -9.81
CA ASP A 36 4.72 -20.68 -9.50
C ASP A 36 5.08 -19.35 -10.14
N ASP A 37 4.35 -18.94 -11.19
CA ASP A 37 4.54 -17.66 -11.88
C ASP A 37 3.80 -16.50 -11.18
N VAL A 38 2.99 -16.79 -10.17
CA VAL A 38 2.29 -15.78 -9.36
C VAL A 38 3.21 -15.23 -8.27
N ALA A 39 3.20 -13.91 -8.13
CA ALA A 39 3.88 -13.22 -7.02
C ALA A 39 3.20 -13.58 -5.69
N LYS A 40 3.99 -14.13 -4.76
CA LYS A 40 3.54 -14.58 -3.43
C LYS A 40 4.30 -13.80 -2.37
N VAL A 41 3.60 -13.45 -1.30
CA VAL A 41 4.15 -12.67 -0.19
C VAL A 41 3.87 -13.38 1.14
N HIS A 42 4.70 -13.12 2.14
CA HIS A 42 4.50 -13.68 3.47
C HIS A 42 3.13 -13.27 4.03
N ALA A 43 2.28 -14.25 4.35
CA ALA A 43 0.89 -14.05 4.76
C ALA A 43 0.76 -13.07 5.93
N GLY A 44 1.61 -13.21 6.96
CA GLY A 44 1.64 -12.32 8.11
C GLY A 44 1.93 -10.85 7.76
N PHE A 45 2.81 -10.58 6.78
CA PHE A 45 3.12 -9.20 6.36
C PHE A 45 1.98 -8.63 5.54
N ARG A 46 1.40 -9.44 4.63
CA ARG A 46 0.23 -9.07 3.84
C ARG A 46 -0.93 -8.70 4.76
N ASN A 47 -1.29 -9.58 5.69
CA ASN A 47 -2.39 -9.35 6.63
C ASN A 47 -2.17 -8.11 7.52
N SER A 48 -0.94 -7.94 8.01
CA SER A 48 -0.57 -6.76 8.81
C SER A 48 -0.76 -5.47 8.02
N LEU A 49 -0.26 -5.42 6.77
CA LEU A 49 -0.42 -4.25 5.92
C LEU A 49 -1.89 -4.03 5.51
N ASN A 50 -2.59 -5.11 5.15
CA ASN A 50 -3.99 -5.07 4.74
C ASN A 50 -4.89 -4.38 5.78
N SER A 51 -4.60 -4.59 7.07
CA SER A 51 -5.34 -3.98 8.18
C SER A 51 -5.23 -2.46 8.29
N ILE A 52 -4.20 -1.85 7.70
CA ILE A 52 -3.92 -0.40 7.82
C ILE A 52 -3.84 0.35 6.50
N VAL A 53 -3.62 -0.35 5.38
CA VAL A 53 -3.21 0.28 4.12
C VAL A 53 -4.27 1.21 3.54
N ARG A 54 -5.56 0.85 3.61
CA ARG A 54 -6.66 1.72 3.15
C ARG A 54 -6.60 3.06 3.88
N ARG A 55 -6.54 3.02 5.21
CA ARG A 55 -6.46 4.22 6.04
C ARG A 55 -5.17 4.99 5.80
N LEU A 56 -4.05 4.31 5.58
CA LEU A 56 -2.77 4.96 5.27
C LEU A 56 -2.84 5.73 3.95
N LYS A 57 -3.42 5.14 2.89
CA LYS A 57 -3.62 5.82 1.60
C LYS A 57 -4.52 7.05 1.74
N GLU A 58 -5.63 6.93 2.49
CA GLU A 58 -6.49 8.08 2.81
C GLU A 58 -5.71 9.21 3.49
N LEU A 59 -4.86 8.89 4.46
CA LEU A 59 -4.04 9.88 5.17
C LEU A 59 -2.99 10.53 4.26
N VAL A 60 -2.41 9.79 3.33
CA VAL A 60 -1.45 10.33 2.36
C VAL A 60 -2.14 11.30 1.40
N LEU A 61 -3.31 10.93 0.87
CA LEU A 61 -4.11 11.81 0.03
C LEU A 61 -4.59 13.04 0.80
N ALA A 62 -4.93 12.87 2.07
CA ALA A 62 -5.30 13.94 2.99
C ALA A 62 -4.17 14.92 3.31
N ALA A 63 -2.91 14.48 3.23
CA ALA A 63 -1.74 15.31 3.51
C ALA A 63 -1.38 16.24 2.34
N VAL A 64 -1.95 16.03 1.15
CA VAL A 64 -1.78 16.92 0.00
C VAL A 64 -2.52 18.22 0.27
N ALA A 65 -1.83 19.35 0.11
CA ALA A 65 -2.42 20.66 0.41
C ALA A 65 -3.59 21.00 -0.52
N PRO A 66 -4.57 21.80 -0.07
CA PRO A 66 -5.73 22.17 -0.90
C PRO A 66 -5.32 22.83 -2.22
N GLY A 67 -5.81 22.29 -3.33
CA GLY A 67 -5.51 22.79 -4.68
C GLY A 67 -4.24 22.23 -5.31
N GLU A 68 -3.53 21.34 -4.62
CA GLU A 68 -2.36 20.62 -5.14
C GLU A 68 -2.71 19.17 -5.49
N ASP A 69 -1.89 18.56 -6.34
CA ASP A 69 -2.01 17.15 -6.71
C ASP A 69 -0.86 16.31 -6.12
N LEU A 70 -1.10 15.03 -5.85
CA LEU A 70 -0.07 14.11 -5.35
C LEU A 70 1.14 14.03 -6.30
N SER A 71 0.95 14.24 -7.61
CA SER A 71 2.01 14.28 -8.61
C SER A 71 2.99 15.43 -8.45
N GLU A 72 2.76 16.37 -7.53
CA GLU A 72 3.71 17.42 -7.12
C GLU A 72 4.61 17.00 -5.93
N TYR A 73 4.31 15.85 -5.32
CA TYR A 73 4.97 15.33 -4.13
C TYR A 73 5.90 14.16 -4.45
N ASP A 74 7.10 14.21 -3.89
CA ASP A 74 7.98 13.07 -3.75
C ASP A 74 7.51 12.26 -2.53
N VAL A 75 7.36 10.95 -2.69
CA VAL A 75 6.99 10.03 -1.62
C VAL A 75 8.19 9.15 -1.28
N ILE A 76 8.58 9.17 -0.01
CA ILE A 76 9.60 8.26 0.53
C ILE A 76 8.92 7.27 1.46
N VAL A 77 9.14 5.98 1.23
CA VAL A 77 8.70 4.89 2.10
C VAL A 77 9.91 4.28 2.77
N THR A 78 9.85 4.06 4.09
CA THR A 78 10.97 3.50 4.84
C THR A 78 10.49 2.58 5.96
N GLY A 79 11.37 1.68 6.37
CA GLY A 79 11.17 0.86 7.55
C GLY A 79 12.44 0.12 7.96
N HIS A 80 12.45 -0.35 9.19
CA HIS A 80 13.51 -1.20 9.74
C HIS A 80 12.93 -2.57 10.14
N SER A 81 13.69 -3.65 9.93
CA SER A 81 13.29 -5.02 10.27
C SER A 81 11.93 -5.36 9.65
N LEU A 82 10.94 -5.80 10.45
CA LEU A 82 9.58 -6.05 10.00
C LEU A 82 8.94 -4.85 9.27
N GLY A 83 9.24 -3.63 9.74
CA GLY A 83 8.71 -2.42 9.10
C GLY A 83 9.21 -2.26 7.66
N ALA A 84 10.43 -2.72 7.37
CA ALA A 84 10.97 -2.71 6.02
C ALA A 84 10.18 -3.64 5.08
N ALA A 85 9.71 -4.79 5.57
CA ALA A 85 8.87 -5.69 4.78
C ALA A 85 7.52 -5.04 4.42
N LEU A 86 6.88 -4.36 5.37
CA LEU A 86 5.66 -3.60 5.12
C LEU A 86 5.89 -2.43 4.15
N ALA A 87 7.02 -1.74 4.30
CA ALA A 87 7.44 -0.68 3.38
C ALA A 87 7.61 -1.21 1.94
N THR A 88 8.15 -2.42 1.76
CA THR A 88 8.27 -3.08 0.45
C THR A 88 6.90 -3.34 -0.18
N LEU A 89 6.01 -4.01 0.55
CA LEU A 89 4.67 -4.32 0.05
C LEU A 89 3.88 -3.05 -0.30
N PHE A 90 3.93 -2.05 0.59
CA PHE A 90 3.24 -0.78 0.36
C PHE A 90 3.80 -0.02 -0.85
N THR A 91 5.13 -0.02 -1.03
CA THR A 91 5.76 0.59 -2.19
C THR A 91 5.36 -0.11 -3.48
N ALA A 92 5.33 -1.45 -3.49
CA ALA A 92 4.91 -2.23 -4.66
C ALA A 92 3.47 -1.90 -5.07
N ASP A 93 2.55 -1.86 -4.10
CA ASP A 93 1.13 -1.53 -4.34
C ASP A 93 0.97 -0.13 -4.97
N ILE A 94 1.65 0.89 -4.45
CA ILE A 94 1.58 2.25 -5.02
C ILE A 94 2.25 2.33 -6.39
N ALA A 95 3.39 1.66 -6.57
CA ALA A 95 4.14 1.71 -7.82
C ALA A 95 3.29 1.14 -8.98
N GLU A 96 2.60 0.03 -8.71
CA GLU A 96 1.82 -0.68 -9.71
C GLU A 96 0.43 -0.05 -9.90
N TYR A 97 -0.27 0.31 -8.82
CA TYR A 97 -1.68 0.69 -8.87
C TYR A 97 -1.97 2.13 -8.48
N GLY A 98 -1.00 2.88 -7.95
CA GLY A 98 -1.20 4.24 -7.42
C GLY A 98 -1.89 4.27 -6.05
N MET A 99 -2.22 5.47 -5.58
CA MET A 99 -2.88 5.67 -4.27
C MET A 99 -4.39 5.39 -4.37
N ASP A 100 -4.75 4.13 -4.58
CA ASP A 100 -6.15 3.68 -4.58
C ASP A 100 -6.63 3.42 -3.14
N ALA A 101 -7.30 4.41 -2.55
CA ALA A 101 -7.94 4.33 -1.23
C ALA A 101 -9.34 3.68 -1.24
N GLY A 102 -9.80 3.18 -2.40
CA GLY A 102 -11.04 2.43 -2.56
C GLY A 102 -10.88 0.92 -2.36
N ARG A 103 -9.63 0.44 -2.26
CA ARG A 103 -9.26 -0.91 -1.84
C ARG A 103 -8.13 -0.87 -0.82
N SER A 104 -7.90 -1.99 -0.15
CA SER A 104 -6.74 -2.14 0.73
C SER A 104 -5.49 -2.51 -0.06
N LEU A 105 -5.23 -3.81 -0.27
CA LEU A 105 -4.13 -4.35 -1.09
C LEU A 105 -4.63 -4.80 -2.47
N PRO A 106 -3.75 -5.18 -3.40
CA PRO A 106 -4.17 -5.63 -4.73
C PRO A 106 -5.11 -6.82 -4.63
N GLN A 107 -6.16 -6.80 -5.44
CA GLN A 107 -7.22 -7.79 -5.48
C GLN A 107 -7.83 -7.82 -6.88
N LEU A 108 -8.34 -8.98 -7.30
CA LEU A 108 -9.06 -9.12 -8.58
C LEU A 108 -10.44 -8.46 -8.54
N GLU A 109 -11.04 -8.36 -7.37
CA GLU A 109 -12.33 -7.66 -7.21
C GLU A 109 -12.19 -6.15 -7.47
N PRO A 110 -13.11 -5.53 -8.22
CA PRO A 110 -13.05 -4.10 -8.51
C PRO A 110 -13.01 -3.26 -7.23
N SER A 111 -12.14 -2.24 -7.20
CA SER A 111 -12.09 -1.28 -6.08
C SER A 111 -13.26 -0.30 -6.11
N GLU A 112 -13.65 0.19 -4.94
CA GLU A 112 -14.55 1.34 -4.86
C GLU A 112 -13.85 2.58 -5.45
N PRO A 113 -14.59 3.61 -5.90
CA PRO A 113 -13.96 4.84 -6.34
C PRO A 113 -13.21 5.52 -5.18
N TRP A 114 -11.88 5.62 -5.28
CA TRP A 114 -11.00 6.09 -4.19
C TRP A 114 -11.33 7.48 -3.64
N TRP A 115 -11.92 8.37 -4.45
CA TRP A 115 -12.34 9.71 -4.00
C TRP A 115 -13.53 9.67 -3.04
N ASN A 116 -14.34 8.61 -3.06
CA ASN A 116 -15.44 8.44 -2.09
C ASN A 116 -14.86 8.37 -0.66
N SER A 117 -13.69 7.75 -0.50
CA SER A 117 -12.96 7.67 0.76
C SER A 117 -12.39 9.03 1.20
N LEU A 118 -12.07 9.95 0.28
CA LEU A 118 -11.67 11.32 0.63
C LEU A 118 -12.87 12.18 1.03
N ALA A 119 -13.97 12.09 0.27
CA ALA A 119 -15.19 12.83 0.57
C ALA A 119 -15.74 12.47 1.96
N SER A 120 -15.67 11.19 2.35
CA SER A 120 -16.05 10.71 3.69
C SER A 120 -15.04 11.11 4.78
N ALA A 121 -13.73 11.11 4.49
CA ALA A 121 -12.70 11.54 5.43
C ALA A 121 -12.74 13.05 5.75
N PHE A 122 -13.22 13.88 4.82
CA PHE A 122 -13.22 15.35 4.94
C PHE A 122 -14.61 16.01 5.03
N GLY A 123 -15.71 15.24 5.03
CA GLY A 123 -17.06 15.78 5.25
C GLY A 123 -17.55 16.82 4.23
N GLY A 124 -16.95 16.86 3.05
CA GLY A 124 -17.19 17.88 2.03
C GLY A 124 -17.96 17.33 0.82
N ASN A 125 -19.23 17.72 0.71
CA ASN A 125 -20.11 17.40 -0.42
C ASN A 125 -19.56 18.02 -1.72
N LYS A 126 -18.77 17.29 -2.51
CA LYS A 126 -18.48 17.63 -3.90
C LYS A 126 -18.93 16.50 -4.80
N GLN A 127 -20.11 16.70 -5.40
CA GLN A 127 -20.62 15.93 -6.53
C GLN A 127 -19.61 16.03 -7.68
N ALA A 128 -18.73 15.03 -7.81
CA ALA A 128 -17.97 14.82 -9.03
C ALA A 128 -18.86 14.08 -10.04
N GLY A 129 -18.91 14.57 -11.28
CA GLY A 129 -19.91 14.27 -12.29
C GLY A 129 -20.03 12.80 -12.71
N ILE A 130 -21.26 12.43 -13.07
CA ILE A 130 -21.79 11.07 -13.26
C ILE A 130 -21.40 10.41 -14.62
N PHE A 131 -20.49 10.97 -15.44
CA PHE A 131 -20.36 10.53 -16.85
C PHE A 131 -18.95 10.27 -17.40
N SER A 132 -17.94 10.01 -16.56
CA SER A 132 -16.63 9.55 -17.06
C SER A 132 -16.13 8.34 -16.28
N ALA A 133 -15.45 7.43 -16.96
CA ALA A 133 -14.69 6.36 -16.32
C ALA A 133 -13.82 6.96 -15.20
N PRO A 134 -13.65 6.25 -14.09
CA PRO A 134 -12.95 6.80 -12.95
C PRO A 134 -11.53 7.24 -13.33
N PRO A 135 -11.10 8.48 -13.02
CA PRO A 135 -9.70 8.85 -13.22
C PRO A 135 -8.79 7.85 -12.48
N PRO A 136 -7.64 7.51 -13.09
CA PRO A 136 -6.72 6.55 -12.48
C PRO A 136 -6.32 7.04 -11.09
N PRO A 137 -6.01 6.12 -10.16
CA PRO A 137 -5.54 6.50 -8.83
C PRO A 137 -4.32 7.44 -8.92
N PRO A 138 -4.27 8.50 -8.10
CA PRO A 138 -3.22 9.50 -8.18
C PRO A 138 -1.86 8.87 -7.83
N ARG A 139 -0.82 9.34 -8.50
CA ARG A 139 0.56 8.86 -8.34
C ARG A 139 1.47 10.00 -7.91
N PRO A 140 2.47 9.73 -7.05
CA PRO A 140 3.44 10.74 -6.66
C PRO A 140 4.39 11.09 -7.81
N LYS A 141 5.02 12.27 -7.72
CA LYS A 141 6.07 12.71 -8.63
C LYS A 141 7.21 11.71 -8.71
N SER A 142 7.63 11.22 -7.55
CA SER A 142 8.62 10.17 -7.41
C SER A 142 8.26 9.29 -6.22
N LEU A 143 8.60 8.01 -6.32
CA LEU A 143 8.43 7.03 -5.26
C LEU A 143 9.80 6.41 -4.99
N LYS A 144 10.28 6.54 -3.75
CA LYS A 144 11.57 6.00 -3.32
C LYS A 144 11.39 5.18 -2.06
N MET A 145 12.11 4.07 -1.96
CA MET A 145 12.08 3.20 -0.80
C MET A 145 13.48 3.06 -0.19
N TYR A 146 13.58 3.23 1.13
CA TYR A 146 14.80 3.01 1.89
C TYR A 146 14.53 2.03 3.03
N ASN A 147 15.05 0.81 2.89
CA ASN A 147 14.82 -0.27 3.83
C ASN A 147 16.09 -0.67 4.55
N PHE A 148 15.95 -1.01 5.84
CA PHE A 148 17.06 -1.39 6.70
C PHE A 148 16.78 -2.74 7.37
N GLY A 149 17.64 -3.74 7.14
CA GLY A 149 17.49 -5.07 7.74
C GLY A 149 16.19 -5.78 7.38
N SER A 150 15.71 -5.62 6.15
CA SER A 150 14.45 -6.21 5.69
C SER A 150 14.54 -7.74 5.62
N PRO A 151 13.57 -8.49 6.17
CA PRO A 151 13.45 -9.92 5.92
C PRO A 151 12.99 -10.18 4.47
N ARG A 152 13.09 -11.43 4.00
CA ARG A 152 12.49 -11.83 2.71
C ARG A 152 10.98 -11.63 2.77
N VAL A 153 10.43 -10.95 1.76
CA VAL A 153 9.02 -10.55 1.71
C VAL A 153 8.18 -11.51 0.87
N GLY A 154 8.72 -12.03 -0.23
CA GLY A 154 8.00 -12.87 -1.18
C GLY A 154 8.87 -13.91 -1.88
N ASN A 155 8.26 -14.61 -2.85
CA ASN A 155 8.95 -15.53 -3.77
C ASN A 155 9.75 -14.75 -4.84
N ASP A 156 10.24 -15.46 -5.86
CA ASP A 156 11.13 -14.91 -6.90
C ASP A 156 10.37 -14.33 -8.12
N ALA A 157 9.05 -14.53 -8.19
CA ALA A 157 8.18 -14.03 -9.26
C ALA A 157 7.92 -12.52 -9.16
#